data_AF-A0A2C6MEG1-F1
#
_entry.id   AF-A0A2C6MEG1-F1
#
_cell.length_a   1.000
_cell.length_b   1.000
_cell.length_c   1.000
_cell.angle_alpha   90.00
_cell.angle_beta   90.00
_cell.angle_gamma   90.00
#
_symmetry.space_group_name_H-M   'P 1'
#
loop_
_entity.id
_entity.type
_entity.pdbx_description
1 polymer ?
#
loop_
_entity_poly.entity_id
_entity_poly.type
_entity_poly.pdbx_seq_one_letter_code
_entity_poly.pdbx_strand_id
1 'polypeptide(L)'
;MVNLTETCADENPVQIITDYAVDKNTVDDTQMLKNRLPVIQEKMKITDLYVDGGYYSEEVELKAQDSGTTVYYTDMTGKKPASNKIPLTSFTIKDNKIIVSCPDCII
;
A
#
# COMPACT_ATOMS: atom_id res chain seq x y z
N MET A 1 -13.54 5.85 13.84
CA MET A 1 -12.76 6.22 12.66
C MET A 1 -13.68 6.26 11.45
N VAL A 2 -13.48 7.21 10.54
CA VAL A 2 -14.22 7.31 9.28
C VAL A 2 -13.20 7.32 8.15
N ASN A 3 -13.43 6.53 7.10
CA ASN A 3 -12.66 6.56 5.86
C ASN A 3 -13.59 7.00 4.74
N LEU A 4 -13.06 7.83 3.84
CA LEU A 4 -13.74 8.29 2.64
C LEU A 4 -12.91 7.89 1.44
N THR A 5 -13.57 7.52 0.36
CA THR A 5 -12.93 7.30 -0.93
C THR A 5 -13.49 8.29 -1.92
N GLU A 6 -12.61 8.95 -2.67
CA GLU A 6 -12.98 9.97 -3.65
C GLU A 6 -12.29 9.74 -4.99
N THR A 7 -12.82 10.34 -6.04
CA THR A 7 -12.16 10.39 -7.35
C THR A 7 -11.01 11.39 -7.34
N CYS A 8 -9.86 11.02 -7.93
CA CYS A 8 -8.65 11.86 -7.90
C CYS A 8 -7.89 11.94 -9.24
N ALA A 9 -8.49 11.50 -10.35
CA ALA A 9 -7.86 11.55 -11.67
C ALA A 9 -7.62 13.00 -12.15
N ASP A 10 -6.49 13.27 -12.80
CA ASP A 10 -6.10 14.63 -13.22
C ASP A 10 -7.08 15.23 -14.24
N GLU A 11 -7.68 14.39 -15.09
CA GLU A 11 -8.71 14.78 -16.06
C GLU A 11 -10.07 15.08 -15.42
N ASN A 12 -10.26 14.74 -14.14
CA ASN A 12 -11.50 14.95 -13.43
C ASN A 12 -11.52 16.33 -12.75
N PRO A 13 -12.28 17.32 -13.28
CA PRO A 13 -12.23 18.70 -12.78
C PRO A 13 -12.85 18.87 -11.38
N VAL A 14 -13.54 17.85 -10.86
CA VAL A 14 -14.20 17.88 -9.55
C VAL A 14 -14.05 16.54 -8.83
N GLN A 15 -13.56 16.54 -7.59
CA GLN A 15 -13.45 15.32 -6.80
C GLN A 15 -14.80 14.97 -6.16
N ILE A 16 -15.19 13.70 -6.22
CA ILE A 16 -16.47 13.21 -5.72
C ILE A 16 -16.20 12.06 -4.74
N ILE A 17 -16.78 12.15 -3.54
CA ILE A 17 -16.80 11.05 -2.57
C ILE A 17 -17.71 9.95 -3.11
N THR A 18 -17.15 8.77 -3.34
CA THR A 18 -17.82 7.61 -3.95
C THR A 18 -18.09 6.49 -2.95
N ASP A 19 -17.37 6.48 -1.83
CA ASP A 19 -17.54 5.50 -0.76
C ASP A 19 -17.21 6.08 0.62
N TYR A 20 -17.79 5.47 1.65
CA TYR A 20 -17.45 5.75 3.04
C TYR A 20 -17.50 4.47 3.87
N ALA A 21 -16.67 4.43 4.91
CA ALA A 21 -16.68 3.36 5.91
C ALA A 21 -16.52 3.95 7.31
N VAL A 22 -17.26 3.39 8.27
CA VAL A 22 -17.20 3.79 9.67
C VAL A 22 -16.91 2.56 10.51
N ASP A 23 -15.88 2.65 11.35
CA ASP A 23 -15.51 1.59 12.28
C ASP A 23 -15.00 2.16 13.62
N LYS A 24 -14.85 1.29 14.62
CA LYS A 24 -14.21 1.64 15.89
C LYS A 24 -12.78 2.10 15.63
N ASN A 25 -12.30 3.05 16.42
CA ASN A 25 -10.93 3.55 16.30
C ASN A 25 -9.84 2.53 16.69
N THR A 26 -10.24 1.33 17.10
CA THR A 26 -9.35 0.22 17.44
C THR A 26 -9.16 -0.74 16.28
N VAL A 27 -9.89 -0.55 15.17
CA VAL A 27 -9.72 -1.36 13.96
C VAL A 27 -8.56 -0.78 13.16
N ASP A 28 -7.70 -1.68 12.70
CA ASP A 28 -6.53 -1.36 11.91
C ASP A 28 -6.90 -0.89 10.50
N ASP A 29 -6.19 0.11 9.99
CA ASP A 29 -6.43 0.71 8.66
C ASP A 29 -6.36 -0.35 7.55
N THR A 30 -5.42 -1.29 7.64
CA THR A 30 -5.31 -2.39 6.67
C THR A 30 -6.58 -3.24 6.67
N GLN A 31 -7.20 -3.49 7.83
CA GLN A 31 -8.44 -4.26 7.93
C GLN A 31 -9.61 -3.51 7.31
N MET A 32 -9.67 -2.20 7.47
CA MET A 32 -10.68 -1.37 6.83
C MET A 32 -10.56 -1.44 5.30
N LEU A 33 -9.35 -1.25 4.74
CA LEU A 33 -9.16 -1.34 3.29
C LEU A 33 -9.41 -2.75 2.74
N LYS A 34 -8.98 -3.80 3.44
CA LYS A 34 -9.26 -5.21 3.07
C LYS A 34 -10.75 -5.50 2.89
N ASN A 35 -11.59 -4.86 3.70
CA ASN A 35 -13.03 -5.03 3.67
C ASN A 35 -13.68 -4.13 2.60
N ARG A 36 -13.13 -2.94 2.35
CA ARG A 36 -13.70 -1.97 1.41
C ARG A 36 -13.26 -2.14 -0.04
N LEU A 37 -12.03 -2.60 -0.28
CA LEU A 37 -11.47 -2.72 -1.64
C LEU A 37 -12.38 -3.51 -2.60
N PRO A 38 -12.93 -4.69 -2.24
CA PRO A 38 -13.83 -5.42 -3.14
C PRO A 38 -15.11 -4.64 -3.46
N VAL A 39 -15.64 -3.89 -2.48
CA VAL A 39 -16.87 -3.11 -2.64
C VAL A 39 -16.65 -1.90 -3.54
N ILE A 40 -15.51 -1.21 -3.38
CA ILE A 40 -15.11 -0.10 -4.26
C ILE A 40 -14.92 -0.63 -5.68
N GLN A 41 -14.25 -1.78 -5.82
CA GLN A 41 -14.01 -2.39 -7.13
C GLN A 41 -15.29 -2.81 -7.84
N GLU A 42 -16.22 -3.44 -7.13
CA GLU A 42 -17.51 -3.83 -7.69
C GLU A 42 -18.32 -2.62 -8.19
N LYS A 43 -18.31 -1.52 -7.44
CA LYS A 43 -19.05 -0.30 -7.77
C LYS A 43 -18.46 0.48 -8.94
N MET A 44 -17.13 0.64 -8.97
CA MET A 44 -16.47 1.63 -9.82
C MET A 44 -15.50 1.04 -10.84
N LYS A 45 -15.10 -0.23 -10.68
CA LYS A 45 -14.11 -0.93 -11.53
C LYS A 45 -12.81 -0.12 -11.69
N ILE A 46 -12.20 0.21 -10.55
CA ILE A 46 -10.99 1.02 -10.51
C ILE A 46 -9.75 0.23 -10.94
N THR A 47 -8.84 0.92 -11.61
CA THR A 47 -7.51 0.41 -11.95
C THR A 47 -6.45 0.83 -10.93
N ASP A 48 -6.64 2.01 -10.31
CA ASP A 48 -5.66 2.65 -9.44
C ASP A 48 -6.36 3.14 -8.16
N LEU A 49 -5.74 2.88 -7.00
CA LEU A 49 -6.21 3.36 -5.70
C LEU A 49 -5.03 3.98 -4.93
N TYR A 50 -5.22 5.20 -4.42
CA TYR A 50 -4.19 5.89 -3.62
C TYR A 50 -4.63 5.92 -2.16
N VAL A 51 -3.77 5.44 -1.26
CA VAL A 51 -4.02 5.38 0.18
C VAL A 51 -2.76 5.72 0.97
N ASP A 52 -2.91 6.05 2.25
CA ASP A 52 -1.79 6.24 3.17
C ASP A 52 -1.01 4.93 3.40
N GLY A 53 0.27 5.03 3.74
CA GLY A 53 1.15 3.90 4.02
C GLY A 53 0.67 3.01 5.15
N GLY A 54 -0.10 3.53 6.10
CA GLY A 54 -0.75 2.76 7.17
C GLY A 54 -1.73 1.69 6.65
N TYR A 55 -2.20 1.80 5.41
CA TYR A 55 -3.09 0.82 4.78
C TYR A 55 -2.37 -0.36 4.11
N TYR A 56 -1.04 -0.35 4.08
CA TYR A 56 -0.26 -1.42 3.47
C TYR A 56 -0.34 -2.74 4.26
N SER A 57 -0.67 -3.83 3.56
CA SER A 57 -0.42 -5.20 4.04
C SER A 57 -0.31 -6.17 2.86
N GLU A 58 0.38 -7.30 3.05
CA GLU A 58 0.49 -8.36 2.03
C GLU A 58 -0.90 -8.83 1.55
N GLU A 59 -1.86 -8.95 2.45
CA GLU A 59 -3.21 -9.39 2.11
C GLU A 59 -3.99 -8.33 1.30
N VAL A 60 -3.79 -7.03 1.54
CA VAL A 60 -4.34 -5.96 0.68
C VAL A 60 -3.78 -6.09 -0.74
N GLU A 61 -2.47 -6.29 -0.85
CA GLU A 61 -1.81 -6.43 -2.15
C GLU A 61 -2.33 -7.64 -2.94
N LEU A 62 -2.44 -8.80 -2.29
CA LEU A 62 -2.99 -9.99 -2.94
C LEU A 62 -4.42 -9.75 -3.45
N LYS A 63 -5.28 -9.12 -2.64
CA LYS A 63 -6.65 -8.79 -3.06
C LYS A 63 -6.71 -7.79 -4.20
N ALA A 64 -5.83 -6.79 -4.20
CA ALA A 64 -5.74 -5.79 -5.25
C ALA A 64 -5.29 -6.42 -6.58
N GLN A 65 -4.27 -7.28 -6.53
CA GLN A 65 -3.79 -8.02 -7.70
C GLN A 65 -4.88 -8.93 -8.28
N ASP A 66 -5.58 -9.69 -7.43
CA ASP A 66 -6.69 -10.55 -7.85
C ASP A 66 -7.81 -9.76 -8.55
N SER A 67 -7.97 -8.48 -8.21
CA SER A 67 -8.99 -7.60 -8.76
C SER A 67 -8.52 -6.70 -9.90
N GLY A 68 -7.25 -6.79 -10.30
CA GLY A 68 -6.65 -5.95 -11.34
C GLY A 68 -6.48 -4.48 -10.94
N THR A 69 -6.37 -4.21 -9.63
CA THR A 69 -6.19 -2.87 -9.07
C THR A 69 -4.75 -2.71 -8.58
N THR A 70 -4.12 -1.58 -8.89
CA THR A 70 -2.84 -1.18 -8.31
C THR A 70 -3.10 -0.25 -7.13
N VAL A 71 -2.56 -0.59 -5.95
CA VAL A 71 -2.64 0.28 -4.77
C VAL A 71 -1.32 1.04 -4.63
N TYR A 72 -1.40 2.36 -4.63
CA TYR A 72 -0.26 3.25 -4.39
C TYR A 72 -0.32 3.75 -2.96
N TYR A 73 0.78 3.57 -2.24
CA TYR A 73 0.91 3.98 -0.85
C TYR A 73 1.67 5.29 -0.75
N THR A 74 1.02 6.31 -0.20
CA THR A 74 1.60 7.61 0.12
C THR A 74 2.11 7.61 1.56
N ASP A 75 2.86 8.65 1.96
CA ASP A 75 3.45 8.79 3.30
C ASP A 75 4.18 7.55 3.86
N MET A 76 4.63 6.67 2.96
CA MET A 76 5.52 5.55 3.29
C MET A 76 6.81 6.12 3.88
N THR A 77 6.98 5.99 5.19
CA THR A 77 8.18 6.50 5.86
C THR A 77 9.37 5.62 5.51
N GLY A 78 10.35 6.20 4.82
CA GLY A 78 11.62 5.57 4.51
C GLY A 78 12.67 6.64 4.30
N LYS A 79 13.90 6.39 4.74
CA LYS A 79 15.01 7.31 4.48
C LYS A 79 15.74 6.85 3.23
N LYS A 80 16.00 7.77 2.29
CA LYS A 80 16.93 7.50 1.18
C LYS A 80 18.21 6.89 1.78
N PRO A 81 18.70 5.74 1.27
CA PRO A 81 19.90 5.12 1.81
C PRO A 81 21.04 6.15 1.88
N ALA A 82 21.68 6.25 3.04
CA ALA A 82 22.81 7.16 3.20
C ALA A 82 23.96 6.62 2.33
N SER A 83 24.58 7.48 1.54
CA SER A 83 25.67 7.07 0.62
C SER A 83 26.87 6.46 1.33
N ASN A 84 27.02 6.71 2.63
CA ASN A 84 28.07 6.17 3.49
C ASN A 84 27.63 4.93 4.30
N LYS A 85 26.49 4.31 3.97
CA LYS A 85 26.00 3.08 4.61
C LYS A 85 25.63 2.05 3.54
N ILE A 86 25.78 0.78 3.90
CA ILE A 86 25.33 -0.33 3.05
C ILE A 86 23.80 -0.32 2.99
N PRO A 87 23.18 -0.20 1.79
CA PRO A 87 21.73 -0.26 1.66
C PRO A 87 21.21 -1.68 1.89
N LEU A 88 19.98 -1.81 2.40
CA LEU A 88 19.30 -3.11 2.54
C LEU A 88 19.17 -3.85 1.20
N THR A 89 18.96 -3.10 0.11
CA THR A 89 18.83 -3.66 -1.25
C THR A 89 20.11 -4.26 -1.80
N SER A 90 21.25 -4.05 -1.15
CA SER A 90 22.51 -4.66 -1.57
C SER A 90 22.61 -6.13 -1.16
N PHE A 91 21.85 -6.57 -0.16
CA PHE A 91 21.88 -7.94 0.34
C PHE A 91 21.13 -8.88 -0.61
N THR A 92 21.69 -10.07 -0.84
CA THR A 92 20.95 -11.14 -1.53
C THR A 92 20.03 -11.80 -0.51
N ILE A 93 18.72 -11.59 -0.62
CA ILE A 93 17.73 -12.17 0.30
C ILE A 93 16.92 -13.22 -0.45
N LYS A 94 16.90 -14.44 0.08
CA LYS A 94 16.06 -15.53 -0.40
C LYS A 94 14.77 -15.61 0.42
N ASP A 95 13.66 -15.81 -0.28
CA ASP A 95 12.31 -15.98 0.28
C ASP A 95 11.91 -14.86 1.27
N ASN A 96 12.48 -13.66 1.10
CA ASN A 96 12.35 -12.51 2.01
C ASN A 96 12.69 -12.82 3.48
N LYS A 97 13.43 -13.90 3.74
CA LYS A 97 13.68 -14.43 5.08
C LYS A 97 15.14 -14.70 5.38
N ILE A 98 15.93 -15.06 4.36
CA ILE A 98 17.29 -15.55 4.54
C ILE A 98 18.25 -14.65 3.78
N ILE A 99 19.20 -14.05 4.49
CA ILE A 99 20.33 -13.35 3.86
C ILE A 99 21.31 -14.42 3.36
N VAL A 100 21.42 -14.55 2.04
CA VAL A 100 22.27 -15.54 1.36
C VAL A 100 23.69 -15.02 1.18
N SER A 101 23.86 -13.70 1.00
CA SER A 101 25.18 -13.07 0.92
C SER A 101 25.15 -11.63 1.42
N CYS A 102 26.21 -11.22 2.13
CA CYS A 102 26.44 -9.82 2.52
C CYS A 102 27.24 -9.10 1.41
N PRO A 103 26.95 -7.82 1.12
CA PRO A 103 27.65 -7.05 0.07
C PRO A 103 29.13 -6.83 0.39
N ASP A 104 29.46 -6.62 1.67
CA ASP A 104 30.79 -6.21 2.15
C ASP A 104 31.30 -7.12 3.28
N CYS A 105 31.13 -8.44 3.16
CA CYS A 105 31.73 -9.38 4.13
C CYS A 105 33.27 -9.24 4.11
N ILE A 106 33.82 -8.40 4.99
CA ILE A 106 35.18 -8.60 5.53
C ILE A 106 35.01 -9.58 6.69
N ILE A 107 35.54 -10.79 6.51
CA ILE A 107 35.68 -11.81 7.56
C ILE A 107 36.80 -11.37 8.50
#